data_AF-V9W2U8-F1
#
_entry.id   AF-V9W2U8-F1
#
_cell.length_a   1.000
_cell.length_b   1.000
_cell.length_c   1.000
_cell.angle_alpha   90.00
_cell.angle_beta   90.00
_cell.angle_gamma   90.00
#
_symmetry.space_group_name_H-M   'P 1'
#
loop_
_entity.id
_entity.type
_entity.pdbx_description
1 polymer ?
#
loop_
_entity_poly.entity_id
_entity_poly.type
_entity_poly.pdbx_seq_one_letter_code
_entity_poly.pdbx_strand_id
1 'polypeptide(L)'
;MPGYFSEIGYDGNVHQDFIEVAVPTGTDVSGWTVLTYHTDGTLQETFTLGSSTQTIAGKDVYVVNKDTAGFVDIGATRGYALVDDTGTVQQFISFSEAITATEGAAAGQSAQQMGDLTGPGESMETTDGGATYQAQSTTSKAPLCAMLQAR
;
A
#
# COMPACT_ATOMS: atom_id res chain seq x y z
N MET A 1 11.26 -8.01 -10.12
CA MET A 1 10.10 -7.10 -10.10
C MET A 1 10.21 -6.28 -8.84
N PRO A 2 10.13 -4.93 -8.90
CA PRO A 2 10.16 -4.08 -7.71
C PRO A 2 9.03 -4.45 -6.72
N GLY A 3 9.12 -3.92 -5.50
CA GLY A 3 8.04 -4.04 -4.53
C GLY A 3 6.80 -3.28 -4.97
N TYR A 4 5.62 -3.71 -4.53
CA TYR A 4 4.34 -3.09 -4.86
C TYR A 4 3.35 -3.28 -3.72
N PHE A 5 2.29 -2.47 -3.71
CA PHE A 5 1.14 -2.64 -2.82
C PHE A 5 0.27 -3.78 -3.34
N SER A 6 0.10 -4.86 -2.57
CA SER A 6 -0.74 -5.99 -2.97
C SER A 6 -2.22 -5.75 -2.64
N GLU A 7 -2.48 -5.08 -1.53
CA GLU A 7 -3.83 -4.73 -1.09
C GLU A 7 -3.82 -3.46 -0.23
N ILE A 8 -4.80 -2.58 -0.39
CA ILE A 8 -5.06 -1.48 0.55
C ILE A 8 -6.50 -1.57 1.02
N GLY A 9 -6.70 -1.80 2.33
CA GLY A 9 -8.00 -1.90 2.97
C GLY A 9 -8.40 -0.59 3.65
N TYR A 10 -9.63 -0.14 3.38
CA TYR A 10 -10.21 1.05 3.96
C TYR A 10 -11.53 0.72 4.66
N ASP A 11 -11.57 0.98 5.96
CA ASP A 11 -12.73 0.90 6.84
C ASP A 11 -13.06 2.27 7.45
N GLY A 12 -12.16 3.25 7.35
CA GLY A 12 -12.29 4.53 8.07
C GLY A 12 -12.17 4.36 9.58
N ASN A 13 -11.65 3.20 10.00
CA ASN A 13 -11.39 2.82 11.36
C ASN A 13 -9.98 2.24 11.41
N VAL A 14 -9.09 2.93 12.13
CA VAL A 14 -7.69 2.55 12.32
C VAL A 14 -7.49 1.08 12.68
N HIS A 15 -8.46 0.44 13.36
CA HIS A 15 -8.36 -0.96 13.79
C HIS A 15 -8.64 -1.99 12.69
N GLN A 16 -9.15 -1.54 11.54
CA GLN A 16 -9.54 -2.35 10.40
C GLN A 16 -8.82 -1.93 9.11
N ASP A 17 -8.32 -0.70 9.07
CA ASP A 17 -7.47 -0.21 7.99
C ASP A 17 -6.12 -0.94 7.93
N PHE A 18 -5.61 -1.17 6.71
CA PHE A 18 -4.30 -1.75 6.48
C PHE A 18 -3.74 -1.45 5.09
N ILE A 19 -2.43 -1.59 4.96
CA ILE A 19 -1.68 -1.59 3.69
C ILE A 19 -0.86 -2.89 3.63
N GLU A 20 -1.01 -3.65 2.56
CA GLU A 20 -0.22 -4.82 2.27
C GLU A 20 0.80 -4.52 1.16
N VAL A 21 2.06 -4.91 1.39
CA VAL A 21 3.19 -4.73 0.48
C VAL A 21 3.79 -6.08 0.16
N ALA A 22 4.02 -6.35 -1.13
CA ALA A 22 4.68 -7.55 -1.61
C ALA A 22 6.01 -7.20 -2.30
N VAL A 23 7.09 -7.86 -1.86
CA VAL A 23 8.44 -7.75 -2.45
C VAL A 23 8.94 -9.13 -2.86
N PRO A 24 9.91 -9.27 -3.79
CA PRO A 24 10.56 -10.56 -4.05
C PRO A 24 11.06 -11.23 -2.77
N THR A 25 10.91 -12.55 -2.66
CA THR A 25 11.42 -13.29 -1.50
C THR A 25 12.91 -13.04 -1.27
N GLY A 26 13.28 -12.74 -0.04
CA GLY A 26 14.66 -12.44 0.37
C GLY A 26 15.12 -11.02 0.06
N THR A 27 14.23 -10.13 -0.40
CA THR A 27 14.54 -8.69 -0.46
C THR A 27 14.76 -8.14 0.95
N ASP A 28 15.92 -7.52 1.16
CA ASP A 28 16.17 -6.74 2.38
C ASP A 28 15.36 -5.45 2.31
N VAL A 29 14.35 -5.35 3.18
CA VAL A 29 13.49 -4.17 3.30
C VAL A 29 13.93 -3.24 4.44
N SER A 30 15.12 -3.46 5.00
CA SER A 30 15.68 -2.55 6.01
C SER A 30 15.79 -1.14 5.44
N GLY A 31 15.06 -0.18 6.02
CA GLY A 31 15.01 1.20 5.54
C GLY A 31 13.95 1.50 4.49
N TRP A 32 13.20 0.49 4.02
CA TRP A 32 12.03 0.73 3.17
C TRP A 32 10.90 1.37 3.97
N THR A 33 10.12 2.21 3.30
CA THR A 33 9.04 2.96 3.93
C THR A 33 7.79 3.07 3.05
N VAL A 34 6.65 3.23 3.71
CA VAL A 34 5.38 3.64 3.10
C VAL A 34 5.11 5.08 3.51
N LEU A 35 4.99 5.97 2.54
CA LEU A 35 4.63 7.37 2.74
C LEU A 35 3.17 7.56 2.36
N THR A 36 2.40 8.23 3.21
CA THR A 36 1.01 8.62 2.94
C THR A 36 0.95 10.09 2.53
N TYR A 37 0.04 10.42 1.64
CA TYR A 37 -0.11 11.76 1.09
C TYR A 37 -1.54 12.25 1.20
N HIS A 38 -1.69 13.51 1.58
CA HIS A 38 -2.96 14.22 1.48
C HIS A 38 -3.38 14.41 0.02
N THR A 39 -4.66 14.72 -0.22
CA THR A 39 -5.19 14.97 -1.56
C THR A 39 -4.52 16.18 -2.24
N ASP A 40 -4.00 17.14 -1.46
CA ASP A 40 -3.23 18.28 -1.98
C ASP A 40 -1.74 17.95 -2.27
N GLY A 41 -1.33 16.70 -2.05
CA GLY A 41 0.01 16.21 -2.34
C GLY A 41 1.04 16.41 -1.21
N THR A 42 0.66 17.01 -0.09
CA THR A 42 1.58 17.15 1.06
C THR A 42 1.80 15.82 1.77
N LEU A 43 2.99 15.63 2.35
CA LEU A 43 3.35 14.40 3.05
C LEU A 43 2.62 14.34 4.40
N GLN A 44 1.99 13.21 4.68
CA GLN A 44 1.21 13.05 5.90
C GLN A 44 1.95 12.18 6.94
N GLU A 45 2.18 10.92 6.64
CA GLU A 45 2.90 9.99 7.53
C GLU A 45 3.98 9.20 6.78
N THR A 46 4.86 8.58 7.57
CA THR A 46 5.87 7.64 7.09
C THR A 46 5.89 6.43 8.01
N PHE A 47 5.70 5.25 7.44
CA PHE A 47 5.72 3.97 8.14
C PHE A 47 6.89 3.13 7.66
N THR A 48 7.56 2.43 8.58
CA THR A 48 8.58 1.44 8.24
C THR A 48 7.93 0.09 7.95
N LEU A 49 8.55 -0.71 7.08
CA LEU A 49 8.16 -2.11 6.94
C LEU A 49 8.66 -2.90 8.15
N GLY A 50 7.73 -3.63 8.80
CA GLY A 50 8.04 -4.50 9.94
C GLY A 50 8.65 -5.83 9.50
N SER A 51 8.37 -6.90 10.25
CA SER A 51 8.69 -8.26 9.80
C SER A 51 7.68 -8.73 8.76
N SER A 52 8.14 -9.60 7.84
CA SER A 52 7.23 -10.24 6.90
C SER A 52 6.18 -11.06 7.66
N THR A 53 4.92 -10.94 7.24
CA THR A 53 3.80 -11.69 7.79
C THR A 53 3.67 -13.06 7.15
N GLN A 54 4.12 -13.21 5.90
CA GLN A 54 4.12 -14.47 5.15
C GLN A 54 5.04 -14.42 3.93
N THR A 55 5.43 -15.61 3.45
CA THR A 55 6.05 -15.80 2.14
C THR A 55 5.16 -16.67 1.27
N ILE A 56 4.77 -16.18 0.09
CA ILE A 56 3.87 -16.88 -0.83
C ILE A 56 4.22 -16.54 -2.28
N ALA A 57 4.16 -17.53 -3.18
CA ALA A 57 4.41 -17.35 -4.62
C ALA A 57 5.70 -16.57 -4.97
N GLY A 58 6.78 -16.76 -4.20
CA GLY A 58 8.06 -16.07 -4.41
C GLY A 58 8.05 -14.59 -3.98
N LYS A 59 7.10 -14.21 -3.12
CA LYS A 59 6.99 -12.90 -2.51
C LYS A 59 7.01 -12.99 -1.00
N ASP A 60 7.72 -12.06 -0.36
CA ASP A 60 7.56 -11.78 1.06
C ASP A 60 6.55 -10.64 1.20
N VAL A 61 5.58 -10.83 2.08
CA VAL A 61 4.46 -9.93 2.30
C VAL A 61 4.62 -9.22 3.64
N TYR A 62 4.31 -7.93 3.67
CA TYR A 62 4.42 -7.05 4.82
C TYR A 62 3.10 -6.31 5.00
N VAL A 63 2.68 -6.12 6.25
CA VAL A 63 1.43 -5.42 6.57
C VAL A 63 1.74 -4.22 7.46
N VAL A 64 1.26 -3.05 7.05
CA VAL A 64 1.22 -1.82 7.84
C VAL A 64 -0.21 -1.61 8.32
N ASN A 65 -0.43 -1.59 9.63
CA ASN A 65 -1.76 -1.46 10.24
C ASN A 65 -1.64 -0.87 11.67
N LYS A 66 -2.71 -0.96 12.48
CA LYS A 66 -2.74 -0.48 13.88
C LYS A 66 -1.59 -0.93 14.77
N ASP A 67 -0.93 -2.04 14.46
CA ASP A 67 0.19 -2.59 15.25
C ASP A 67 1.54 -1.98 14.81
N THR A 68 1.55 -1.26 13.69
CA THR A 68 2.67 -0.42 13.25
C THR A 68 2.69 0.89 14.04
N ALA A 69 3.86 1.24 14.59
CA ALA A 69 4.03 2.45 15.38
C ALA A 69 3.65 3.70 14.57
N GLY A 70 2.77 4.53 15.15
CA GLY A 70 2.33 5.79 14.54
C GLY A 70 1.24 5.66 13.48
N PHE A 71 0.72 4.45 13.22
CA PHE A 71 -0.40 4.25 12.27
C PHE A 71 -1.67 4.92 12.79
N VAL A 72 -2.30 5.76 11.95
CA VAL A 72 -3.44 6.61 12.35
C VAL A 72 -4.75 6.25 11.67
N ASP A 73 -4.75 6.04 10.35
CA ASP A 73 -5.89 5.64 9.52
C ASP A 73 -5.46 5.55 8.06
N ILE A 74 -6.30 4.91 7.26
CA ILE A 74 -6.25 4.98 5.80
C ILE A 74 -7.36 5.91 5.34
N GLY A 75 -7.07 6.77 4.36
CA GLY A 75 -8.07 7.65 3.77
C GLY A 75 -8.35 7.24 2.33
N ALA A 76 -9.63 7.07 1.99
CA ALA A 76 -10.08 6.76 0.63
C ALA A 76 -9.78 7.87 -0.41
N THR A 77 -9.27 9.03 0.02
CA THR A 77 -8.87 10.14 -0.85
C THR A 77 -7.37 10.43 -0.83
N ARG A 78 -6.57 9.53 -0.23
CA ARG A 78 -5.12 9.71 -0.01
C ARG A 78 -4.27 8.99 -1.05
N GLY A 79 -3.01 9.39 -1.11
CA GLY A 79 -1.96 8.73 -1.89
C GLY A 79 -1.03 7.92 -1.00
N TYR A 80 -0.39 6.90 -1.57
CA TYR A 80 0.49 5.96 -0.89
C TYR A 80 1.70 5.67 -1.78
N ALA A 81 2.90 5.99 -1.31
CA ALA A 81 4.15 5.71 -2.00
C ALA A 81 4.96 4.66 -1.24
N LEU A 82 5.43 3.64 -1.97
CA LEU A 82 6.41 2.68 -1.48
C LEU A 82 7.79 3.15 -1.89
N VAL A 83 8.70 3.30 -0.93
CA VAL A 83 10.03 3.87 -1.13
C VAL A 83 11.08 2.92 -0.58
N ASP A 84 12.11 2.62 -1.38
CA ASP A 84 13.21 1.77 -0.95
C ASP A 84 14.23 2.50 -0.06
N ASP A 85 15.23 1.78 0.41
CA ASP A 85 16.31 2.27 1.28
C ASP A 85 17.24 3.30 0.60
N THR A 86 17.17 3.43 -0.72
CA THR A 86 17.90 4.45 -1.49
C THR A 86 17.09 5.73 -1.69
N GLY A 87 15.83 5.76 -1.28
CA GLY A 87 14.89 6.86 -1.54
C GLY A 87 14.20 6.78 -2.90
N THR A 88 14.31 5.66 -3.60
CA THR A 88 13.65 5.46 -4.90
C THR A 88 12.21 5.02 -4.68
N VAL A 89 11.27 5.72 -5.32
CA VAL A 89 9.85 5.35 -5.32
C VAL A 89 9.64 4.11 -6.18
N GLN A 90 9.22 3.02 -5.55
CA GLN A 90 8.91 1.75 -6.20
C GLN A 90 7.49 1.75 -6.80
N GLN A 91 6.56 2.39 -6.11
CA GLN A 91 5.19 2.58 -6.58
C GLN A 91 4.59 3.81 -5.90
N PHE A 92 3.79 4.57 -6.63
CA PHE A 92 2.96 5.64 -6.08
C PHE A 92 1.54 5.50 -6.61
N ILE A 93 0.60 5.28 -5.70
CA ILE A 93 -0.81 5.02 -6.01
C ILE A 93 -1.73 5.89 -5.17
N SER A 94 -2.92 6.13 -5.68
CA SER A 94 -4.02 6.76 -4.96
C SER A 94 -5.29 5.94 -5.21
N PHE A 95 -6.37 6.26 -4.50
CA PHE A 95 -7.70 5.79 -4.88
C PHE A 95 -8.14 6.48 -6.19
N SER A 96 -9.33 7.07 -6.24
CA SER A 96 -9.80 7.77 -7.45
C SER A 96 -9.31 9.19 -7.59
N GLU A 97 -8.75 9.78 -6.55
CA GLU A 97 -8.24 11.15 -6.62
C GLU A 97 -6.90 11.21 -7.33
N ALA A 98 -6.75 12.17 -8.25
CA ALA A 98 -5.49 12.44 -8.91
C ALA A 98 -4.58 13.24 -7.96
N ILE A 99 -3.51 12.62 -7.47
CA ILE A 99 -2.59 13.23 -6.50
C ILE A 99 -1.23 13.39 -7.14
N THR A 100 -0.65 14.60 -7.05
CA THR A 100 0.76 14.85 -7.35
C THR A 100 1.45 15.23 -6.06
N ALA A 101 2.44 14.45 -5.65
CA ALA A 101 3.15 14.74 -4.40
C ALA A 101 3.94 16.03 -4.52
N THR A 102 3.88 16.87 -3.49
CA THR A 102 4.62 18.13 -3.38
C THR A 102 5.81 18.01 -2.43
N GLU A 103 5.86 16.94 -1.64
CA GLU A 103 6.85 16.68 -0.60
C GLU A 103 7.31 15.21 -0.58
N GLY A 104 8.34 14.91 0.21
CA GLY A 104 8.86 13.55 0.38
C GLY A 104 9.51 12.97 -0.88
N ALA A 105 9.74 11.65 -0.87
CA ALA A 105 10.45 10.96 -1.95
C ALA A 105 9.68 10.96 -3.28
N ALA A 106 8.34 11.06 -3.24
CA ALA A 106 7.51 11.15 -4.44
C ALA A 106 7.32 12.57 -4.98
N ALA A 107 7.98 13.60 -4.41
CA ALA A 107 7.80 14.98 -4.84
C ALA A 107 7.95 15.15 -6.37
N GLY A 108 6.93 15.76 -7.00
CA GLY A 108 6.83 15.96 -8.44
C GLY A 108 6.29 14.76 -9.24
N GLN A 109 6.04 13.61 -8.60
CA GLN A 109 5.44 12.44 -9.23
C GLN A 109 3.91 12.45 -9.06
N SER A 110 3.19 11.92 -10.05
CA SER A 110 1.75 11.70 -9.97
C SER A 110 1.44 10.25 -9.62
N ALA A 111 0.50 10.05 -8.70
CA ALA A 111 0.03 8.73 -8.30
C ALA A 111 -0.79 8.07 -9.42
N GLN A 112 -0.62 6.76 -9.58
CA GLN A 112 -1.53 5.95 -10.38
C GLN A 112 -2.82 5.70 -9.58
N GLN A 113 -3.97 6.03 -10.16
CA GLN A 113 -5.26 5.73 -9.55
C GLN A 113 -5.53 4.22 -9.60
N MET A 114 -5.84 3.64 -8.44
CA MET A 114 -6.29 2.25 -8.34
C MET A 114 -7.77 2.10 -8.68
N GLY A 115 -8.57 3.14 -8.43
CA GLY A 115 -10.03 3.13 -8.53
C GLY A 115 -10.72 3.57 -7.24
N ASP A 116 -12.04 3.48 -7.24
CA ASP A 116 -12.92 3.87 -6.15
C ASP A 116 -13.33 2.68 -5.27
N LEU A 117 -13.50 2.96 -3.98
CA LEU A 117 -14.26 2.12 -3.06
C LEU A 117 -15.66 2.72 -2.89
N THR A 118 -16.67 1.86 -2.75
CA THR A 118 -18.07 2.23 -2.50
C THR A 118 -18.36 2.48 -1.03
N GLY A 119 -17.50 2.02 -0.12
CA GLY A 119 -17.58 2.37 1.30
C GLY A 119 -16.55 1.69 2.21
N PRO A 120 -16.67 1.93 3.52
CA PRO A 120 -15.92 1.21 4.56
C PRO A 120 -16.02 -0.31 4.47
N GLY A 121 -14.92 -0.99 4.78
CA GLY A 121 -14.84 -2.44 4.86
C GLY A 121 -14.45 -3.11 3.55
N GLU A 122 -14.11 -2.31 2.54
CA GLU A 122 -13.63 -2.74 1.22
C GLU A 122 -12.11 -2.56 1.08
N SER A 123 -11.55 -3.19 0.06
CA SER A 123 -10.12 -3.06 -0.27
C SER A 123 -9.89 -3.01 -1.77
N MET A 124 -8.73 -2.48 -2.17
CA MET A 124 -8.23 -2.54 -3.54
C MET A 124 -7.12 -3.58 -3.62
N GLU A 125 -7.31 -4.65 -4.39
CA GLU A 125 -6.36 -5.77 -4.53
C GLU A 125 -5.83 -5.87 -5.96
N THR A 126 -4.55 -6.20 -6.12
CA THR A 126 -3.92 -6.47 -7.41
C THR A 126 -3.61 -7.96 -7.60
N THR A 127 -3.66 -8.41 -8.86
CA THR A 127 -3.30 -9.78 -9.26
C THR A 127 -2.17 -9.83 -10.29
N ASP A 128 -1.66 -8.67 -10.70
CA ASP A 128 -0.70 -8.49 -11.78
C ASP A 128 0.55 -7.73 -11.34
N GLY A 129 0.85 -7.75 -10.03
CA GLY A 129 2.05 -7.12 -9.47
C GLY A 129 1.93 -5.61 -9.31
N GLY A 130 0.72 -5.11 -9.05
CA GLY A 130 0.46 -3.69 -8.81
C GLY A 130 0.21 -2.88 -10.09
N ALA A 131 0.01 -3.53 -11.23
CA ALA A 131 -0.27 -2.82 -12.48
C ALA A 131 -1.74 -2.39 -12.59
N THR A 132 -2.67 -3.22 -12.11
CA THR A 132 -4.10 -2.92 -11.99
C THR A 132 -4.66 -3.41 -10.65
N TYR A 133 -5.76 -2.79 -10.21
CA TYR A 133 -6.43 -3.11 -8.95
C TYR A 133 -7.93 -3.33 -9.16
N GLN A 134 -8.54 -4.13 -8.30
CA GLN A 134 -9.97 -4.40 -8.27
C GLN A 134 -10.49 -4.26 -6.84
N ALA A 135 -11.66 -3.64 -6.71
CA ALA A 135 -12.33 -3.52 -5.42
C ALA A 135 -12.84 -4.89 -4.93
N GLN A 136 -12.58 -5.20 -3.67
CA GLN A 136 -13.11 -6.36 -2.97
C GLN A 136 -14.12 -5.93 -1.91
N SER A 137 -15.31 -6.54 -1.92
CA SER A 137 -16.43 -6.17 -1.03
C SER A 137 -16.28 -6.66 0.41
N THR A 138 -15.21 -7.35 0.73
CA THR A 138 -14.84 -7.71 2.11
C THR A 138 -13.34 -7.54 2.26
N THR A 139 -12.92 -6.74 3.24
CA THR A 139 -11.53 -6.70 3.69
C THR A 139 -11.08 -8.10 4.09
N SER A 140 -10.17 -8.67 3.32
CA SER A 140 -9.51 -9.91 3.73
C SER A 140 -8.54 -9.51 4.86
N LYS A 141 -8.99 -9.56 6.12
CA LYS A 141 -8.17 -9.13 7.27
C LYS A 141 -7.03 -10.12 7.58
N ALA A 142 -7.05 -11.28 6.96
CA ALA A 142 -5.93 -12.20 6.92
C ALA A 142 -5.12 -11.91 5.66
N PRO A 143 -3.80 -12.13 5.63
CA PRO A 143 -2.97 -11.95 4.43
C PRO A 143 -3.33 -13.05 3.42
N LEU A 144 -4.55 -13.00 2.90
CA LEU A 144 -5.17 -13.99 2.06
C LEU A 144 -5.04 -13.46 0.65
N CYS A 145 -3.79 -13.56 0.19
CA CYS A 145 -3.48 -13.68 -1.21
C CYS A 145 -4.18 -14.93 -1.76
N ALA A 146 -5.50 -14.82 -2.01
CA ALA A 146 -6.22 -15.75 -2.85
C ALA A 146 -5.72 -15.63 -4.30
N MET A 147 -5.09 -14.51 -4.66
CA MET A 147 -4.69 -14.22 -6.04
C MET A 147 -3.19 -14.29 -6.35
N LEU A 148 -2.25 -14.20 -5.39
CA LEU A 148 -0.83 -14.49 -5.69
C LEU A 148 -0.59 -15.93 -6.12
N GLN A 149 -1.51 -16.83 -5.79
CA GLN A 149 -1.44 -18.24 -6.13
C GLN A 149 -1.77 -18.51 -7.60
N ALA A 150 -2.22 -17.51 -8.36
CA ALA A 150 -2.81 -17.69 -9.67
C ALA A 150 -1.89 -17.32 -10.84
N ARG A 151 -0.56 -17.57 -10.79
CA ARG A 151 0.30 -17.88 -11.96
C ARG A 151 1.53 -18.70 -11.58
#